data_AF-A0A918NT38-F1
#
_entry.id   AF-A0A918NT38-F1
#
_cell.length_a   1.000
_cell.length_b   1.000
_cell.length_c   1.000
_cell.angle_alpha   90.00
_cell.angle_beta   90.00
_cell.angle_gamma   90.00
#
_symmetry.space_group_name_H-M   'P 1'
#
loop_
_entity.id
_entity.type
_entity.pdbx_description
1 polymer ?
#
loop_
_entity_poly.entity_id
_entity_poly.type
_entity_poly.pdbx_seq_one_letter_code
_entity_poly.pdbx_strand_id
1 'polypeptide(L)'
;MDYELFRHPVSSLALGPAGWTQTVNFLFTGLLSLLFAVGLWRAGPSHGGALLIGVWAIGLLGAGAFRTDPVSGYPAGTPDQLQHPTRAGTLHDLFSLIAFLALAAACFVFALPNSPGWTLYSIASGVLFTTTMALASAAFSQHQRWVDRGGLIQRVALTIGCTWQTLLAVRILHT
;
A
#
# COMPACT_ATOMS: atom_id res chain seq x y z
N MET A 1 -19.04 -14.02 10.20
CA MET A 1 -18.22 -14.06 8.98
C MET A 1 -16.79 -13.89 9.43
N ASP A 2 -15.97 -14.90 9.17
CA ASP A 2 -14.54 -14.84 9.43
C ASP A 2 -13.84 -14.03 8.32
N TYR A 3 -12.55 -13.77 8.50
CA TYR A 3 -11.75 -13.06 7.51
C TYR A 3 -11.54 -13.93 6.26
N GLU A 4 -11.85 -13.39 5.08
CA GLU A 4 -11.69 -14.05 3.79
C GLU A 4 -10.59 -13.36 2.96
N LEU A 5 -9.52 -14.10 2.64
CA LEU A 5 -8.35 -13.56 1.93
C LEU A 5 -8.68 -12.90 0.57
N PHE A 6 -9.68 -13.43 -0.12
CA PHE A 6 -10.04 -12.99 -1.47
C PHE A 6 -10.95 -11.76 -1.45
N ARG A 7 -11.80 -11.64 -0.43
CA ARG A 7 -12.83 -10.61 -0.33
C ARG A 7 -12.38 -9.40 0.49
N HIS A 8 -11.79 -9.63 1.66
CA HIS A 8 -11.51 -8.55 2.62
C HIS A 8 -10.15 -7.90 2.38
N PRO A 9 -10.01 -6.57 2.59
CA PRO A 9 -8.73 -5.90 2.54
C PRO A 9 -7.72 -6.49 3.51
N VAL A 10 -6.43 -6.31 3.22
CA VAL A 10 -5.35 -6.69 4.13
C VAL A 10 -5.40 -5.90 5.43
N SER A 11 -5.77 -4.60 5.37
CA SER A 11 -5.90 -3.75 6.56
C SER A 11 -6.96 -4.25 7.54
N SER A 12 -8.02 -4.90 7.05
CA SER A 12 -9.09 -5.43 7.89
C SER A 12 -8.59 -6.51 8.87
N LEU A 13 -7.43 -7.14 8.64
CA LEU A 13 -6.80 -8.03 9.63
C LEU A 13 -6.64 -7.34 11.01
N ALA A 14 -6.47 -6.01 11.03
CA ALA A 14 -6.39 -5.21 12.25
C ALA A 14 -7.67 -5.23 13.11
N LEU A 15 -8.81 -5.63 12.53
CA LEU A 15 -10.10 -5.73 13.24
C LEU A 15 -10.30 -7.09 13.92
N GLY A 16 -9.49 -8.09 13.58
CA GLY A 16 -9.57 -9.43 14.16
C GLY A 16 -8.93 -9.55 15.56
N PRO A 17 -9.06 -10.72 16.22
CA PRO A 17 -8.49 -10.97 17.55
C PRO A 17 -6.97 -10.76 17.64
N ALA A 18 -6.25 -11.08 16.57
CA ALA A 18 -4.80 -10.87 16.45
C ALA A 18 -4.45 -9.55 15.71
N GLY A 19 -5.36 -8.58 15.67
CA GLY A 19 -5.22 -7.37 14.84
C GLY A 19 -3.99 -6.52 15.14
N TRP A 20 -3.44 -6.62 16.35
CA TRP A 20 -2.18 -5.97 16.72
C TRP A 20 -1.02 -6.38 15.79
N THR A 21 -1.02 -7.61 15.26
CA THR A 21 0.00 -8.09 14.32
C THR A 21 0.01 -7.26 13.04
N GLN A 22 -1.18 -6.94 12.51
CA GLN A 22 -1.31 -6.10 11.33
C GLN A 22 -0.86 -4.66 11.61
N THR A 23 -1.19 -4.12 12.78
CA THR A 23 -0.67 -2.81 13.22
C THR A 23 0.86 -2.81 13.29
N VAL A 24 1.47 -3.83 13.92
CA VAL A 24 2.93 -3.98 13.99
C VAL A 24 3.53 -4.08 12.59
N ASN A 25 2.92 -4.84 11.67
CA ASN A 25 3.38 -4.94 10.29
C ASN A 25 3.39 -3.59 9.58
N PHE A 26 2.34 -2.77 9.73
CA PHE A 26 2.30 -1.41 9.19
C PHE A 26 3.43 -0.54 9.75
N LEU A 27 3.57 -0.51 11.09
CA LEU A 27 4.57 0.31 11.74
C LEU A 27 6.01 -0.11 11.39
N PHE A 28 6.27 -1.41 11.38
CA PHE A 28 7.58 -1.97 11.06
C PHE A 28 7.95 -1.73 9.58
N THR A 29 7.03 -2.01 8.65
CA THR A 29 7.26 -1.75 7.22
C THR A 29 7.42 -0.26 6.93
N GLY A 30 6.64 0.60 7.60
CA GLY A 30 6.78 2.05 7.54
C GLY A 30 8.15 2.51 8.03
N LEU A 31 8.61 2.01 9.18
CA LEU A 31 9.93 2.37 9.71
C LEU A 31 11.08 1.93 8.79
N LEU A 32 11.04 0.70 8.27
CA LEU A 32 12.05 0.21 7.31
C LEU A 32 12.06 1.05 6.03
N SER A 33 10.88 1.40 5.52
CA SER A 33 10.75 2.28 4.34
C SER A 33 11.27 3.69 4.61
N LEU A 34 11.09 4.21 5.83
CA LEU A 34 11.59 5.52 6.22
C LEU A 34 13.13 5.52 6.31
N LEU A 35 13.71 4.47 6.91
CA LEU A 35 15.18 4.29 6.93
C LEU A 35 15.73 4.20 5.51
N PHE A 36 15.05 3.48 4.62
CA PHE A 36 15.41 3.40 3.21
C PHE A 36 15.33 4.78 2.52
N ALA A 37 14.26 5.56 2.77
CA ALA A 37 14.13 6.93 2.26
C ALA A 37 15.29 7.84 2.70
N VAL A 38 15.71 7.74 3.97
CA VAL A 38 16.87 8.48 4.49
C VAL A 38 18.16 8.04 3.78
N GLY A 39 18.33 6.73 3.55
CA GLY A 39 19.43 6.19 2.77
C GLY A 39 19.47 6.75 1.34
N LEU A 40 18.32 6.76 0.66
CA LEU A 40 18.16 7.36 -0.67
C LEU A 40 18.50 8.85 -0.67
N TRP A 41 18.04 9.60 0.33
CA TRP A 41 18.33 11.02 0.43
C TRP A 41 19.83 11.29 0.55
N ARG A 42 20.52 10.49 1.38
CA ARG A 42 21.97 10.64 1.62
C ARG A 42 22.82 10.18 0.44
N ALA A 43 22.40 9.13 -0.27
CA ALA A 43 23.12 8.61 -1.43
C ALA A 43 22.95 9.49 -2.69
N GLY A 44 21.88 10.27 -2.75
CA GLY A 44 21.62 11.22 -3.84
C GLY A 44 21.18 10.69 -5.22
N PRO A 45 20.69 9.44 -5.43
CA PRO A 45 20.23 9.01 -6.76
C PRO A 45 18.99 9.79 -7.24
N SER A 46 18.13 10.22 -6.32
CA SER A 46 17.03 11.16 -6.59
C SER A 46 16.45 11.68 -5.27
N HIS A 47 16.57 12.98 -5.00
CA HIS A 47 15.96 13.60 -3.83
C HIS A 47 14.42 13.56 -3.90
N GLY A 48 13.84 13.77 -5.09
CA GLY A 48 12.39 13.65 -5.29
C GLY A 48 11.89 12.22 -5.06
N GLY A 49 12.64 11.23 -5.54
CA GLY A 49 12.34 9.81 -5.28
C GLY A 49 12.44 9.45 -3.80
N ALA A 50 13.47 9.94 -3.10
CA ALA A 50 13.62 9.76 -1.66
C ALA A 50 12.45 10.36 -0.87
N LEU A 51 11.99 11.57 -1.23
CA LEU A 51 10.81 12.19 -0.60
C LEU A 51 9.55 11.36 -0.81
N LEU A 52 9.31 10.83 -2.02
CA LEU A 52 8.14 9.98 -2.30
C LEU A 52 8.16 8.69 -1.48
N ILE A 53 9.32 8.03 -1.35
CA ILE A 53 9.46 6.86 -0.47
C ILE A 53 9.25 7.24 1.00
N GLY A 54 9.68 8.45 1.42
CA GLY A 54 9.40 8.98 2.75
C GLY A 54 7.90 9.21 3.00
N VAL A 55 7.17 9.75 2.02
CA VAL A 55 5.70 9.91 2.10
C VAL A 55 5.01 8.55 2.16
N TRP A 56 5.45 7.58 1.35
CA TRP A 56 4.98 6.18 1.43
C TRP A 56 5.17 5.62 2.85
N ALA A 57 6.36 5.81 3.43
CA ALA A 57 6.68 5.36 4.77
C ALA A 57 5.80 6.01 5.85
N ILE A 58 5.64 7.33 5.82
CA ILE A 58 4.78 8.06 6.76
C ILE A 58 3.32 7.63 6.61
N GLY A 59 2.86 7.39 5.38
CA GLY A 59 1.54 6.85 5.10
C GLY A 59 1.29 5.48 5.74
N LEU A 60 2.27 4.57 5.65
CA LEU A 60 2.19 3.27 6.35
C LEU A 60 2.16 3.44 7.88
N LEU A 61 2.98 4.32 8.44
CA LEU A 61 2.98 4.61 9.88
C LEU A 61 1.61 5.16 10.33
N GLY A 62 1.05 6.10 9.57
CA GLY A 62 -0.28 6.67 9.81
C GLY A 62 -1.38 5.61 9.73
N ALA A 63 -1.40 4.81 8.67
CA ALA A 63 -2.35 3.70 8.51
C ALA A 63 -2.23 2.67 9.66
N GLY A 64 -1.03 2.41 10.17
CA GLY A 64 -0.84 1.55 11.35
C GLY A 64 -1.36 2.18 12.64
N ALA A 65 -1.22 3.49 12.80
CA ALA A 65 -1.62 4.22 14.01
C ALA A 65 -3.13 4.40 14.15
N PHE A 66 -3.86 4.51 13.03
CA PHE A 66 -5.31 4.66 13.01
C PHE A 66 -6.01 3.34 12.65
N ARG A 67 -6.96 2.93 13.48
CA ARG A 67 -7.75 1.72 13.24
C ARG A 67 -8.62 1.92 11.99
N THR A 68 -8.52 0.98 11.05
CA THR A 68 -9.37 0.94 9.85
C THR A 68 -10.83 0.70 10.21
N ASP A 69 -11.74 1.01 9.28
CA ASP A 69 -13.15 0.75 9.43
C ASP A 69 -13.55 -0.64 8.88
N PRO A 70 -14.65 -1.23 9.38
CA PRO A 70 -15.25 -2.41 8.77
C PRO A 70 -15.64 -2.20 7.30
N VAL A 71 -15.45 -3.23 6.48
CA VAL A 71 -15.80 -3.22 5.06
C VAL A 71 -16.13 -4.63 4.58
N SER A 72 -17.06 -4.75 3.64
CA SER A 72 -17.50 -6.02 3.04
C SER A 72 -17.92 -7.08 4.06
N GLY A 73 -18.57 -6.63 5.15
CA GLY A 73 -19.21 -7.50 6.14
C GLY A 73 -18.24 -8.07 7.19
N TYR A 74 -17.02 -7.54 7.27
CA TYR A 74 -16.04 -7.94 8.27
C TYR A 74 -15.66 -6.81 9.24
N PRO A 75 -15.65 -7.07 10.58
CA PRO A 75 -15.99 -8.34 11.24
C PRO A 75 -17.47 -8.74 11.15
N ALA A 76 -17.78 -9.97 11.57
CA ALA A 76 -19.15 -10.47 11.63
C ALA A 76 -20.11 -9.46 12.31
N GLY A 77 -21.22 -9.12 11.64
CA GLY A 77 -22.23 -8.19 12.16
C GLY A 77 -22.03 -6.73 11.75
N THR A 78 -20.99 -6.41 10.99
CA THR A 78 -20.83 -5.09 10.37
C THR A 78 -21.48 -5.03 8.99
N PRO A 79 -21.91 -3.85 8.51
CA PRO A 79 -22.45 -3.72 7.17
C PRO A 79 -21.38 -3.97 6.09
N ASP A 80 -21.82 -4.28 4.87
CA ASP A 80 -20.94 -4.35 3.70
C ASP A 80 -20.31 -3.00 3.35
N GLN A 81 -21.07 -1.92 3.52
CA GLN A 81 -20.60 -0.56 3.34
C GLN A 81 -21.13 0.34 4.47
N LEU A 82 -20.20 1.02 5.15
CA LEU A 82 -20.56 2.00 6.16
C LEU A 82 -21.15 3.25 5.52
N GLN A 83 -22.26 3.73 6.08
CA GLN A 83 -22.88 5.01 5.69
C GLN A 83 -22.07 6.20 6.23
N HIS A 84 -21.46 6.03 7.40
CA HIS A 84 -20.67 7.06 8.07
C HIS A 84 -19.35 6.46 8.57
N PRO A 85 -18.24 6.70 7.86
CA PRO A 85 -16.92 6.29 8.32
C PRO A 85 -16.58 6.88 9.68
N THR A 86 -15.85 6.14 10.50
CA THR A 86 -15.31 6.69 11.75
C THR A 86 -14.18 7.66 11.43
N ARG A 87 -13.87 8.56 12.37
CA ARG A 87 -12.72 9.48 12.22
C ARG A 87 -11.40 8.72 12.06
N ALA A 88 -11.23 7.63 12.80
CA ALA A 88 -10.03 6.80 12.73
C ALA A 88 -9.94 6.07 11.37
N GLY A 89 -11.04 5.48 10.90
CA GLY A 89 -11.09 4.84 9.57
C GLY A 89 -10.81 5.83 8.45
N THR A 90 -11.39 7.04 8.53
CA THR A 90 -11.12 8.13 7.57
C THR A 90 -9.64 8.50 7.53
N LEU A 91 -8.99 8.62 8.69
CA LEU A 91 -7.56 8.90 8.77
C LEU A 91 -6.73 7.74 8.20
N HIS A 92 -7.06 6.49 8.56
CA HIS A 92 -6.41 5.30 8.03
C HIS A 92 -6.45 5.27 6.49
N ASP A 93 -7.61 5.52 5.90
CA ASP A 93 -7.83 5.50 4.46
C ASP A 93 -7.10 6.66 3.77
N LEU A 94 -7.11 7.85 4.36
CA LEU A 94 -6.39 9.02 3.84
C LEU A 94 -4.88 8.77 3.80
N PHE A 95 -4.30 8.27 4.91
CA PHE A 95 -2.88 7.93 4.96
C PHE A 95 -2.55 6.85 3.94
N SER A 96 -3.38 5.81 3.83
CA SER A 96 -3.20 4.72 2.86
C SER A 96 -3.22 5.23 1.42
N LEU A 97 -4.19 6.09 1.06
CA LEU A 97 -4.30 6.68 -0.27
C LEU A 97 -3.06 7.50 -0.64
N ILE A 98 -2.64 8.40 0.25
CA ILE A 98 -1.43 9.22 0.06
C ILE A 98 -0.20 8.33 -0.12
N ALA A 99 -0.09 7.27 0.70
CA ALA A 99 1.00 6.31 0.61
C ALA A 99 1.04 5.64 -0.78
N PHE A 100 -0.10 5.08 -1.22
CA PHE A 100 -0.18 4.38 -2.50
C PHE A 100 0.15 5.28 -3.70
N LEU A 101 -0.34 6.53 -3.70
CA LEU A 101 -0.01 7.51 -4.72
C LEU A 101 1.49 7.84 -4.74
N ALA A 102 2.11 7.99 -3.57
CA ALA A 102 3.53 8.27 -3.46
C ALA A 102 4.39 7.11 -3.97
N LEU A 103 4.05 5.87 -3.62
CA LEU A 103 4.76 4.68 -4.10
C LEU A 103 4.62 4.50 -5.62
N ALA A 104 3.42 4.73 -6.16
CA ALA A 104 3.17 4.72 -7.60
C ALA A 104 4.02 5.77 -8.31
N ALA A 105 4.03 7.02 -7.83
CA ALA A 105 4.85 8.09 -8.38
C ALA A 105 6.36 7.78 -8.30
N ALA A 106 6.81 7.16 -7.20
CA ALA A 106 8.21 6.77 -7.04
C ALA A 106 8.67 5.79 -8.13
N CYS A 107 7.79 4.88 -8.57
CA CYS A 107 8.07 3.98 -9.69
C CYS A 107 8.45 4.73 -10.97
N PHE A 108 7.76 5.83 -11.28
CA PHE A 108 8.07 6.63 -12.47
C PHE A 108 9.32 7.49 -12.28
N VAL A 109 9.53 8.07 -11.09
CA VAL A 109 10.72 8.90 -10.80
C VAL A 109 12.01 8.09 -10.89
N PHE A 110 12.00 6.84 -10.45
CA PHE A 110 13.15 5.94 -10.53
C PHE A 110 13.23 5.14 -11.84
N ALA A 111 12.40 5.46 -12.85
CA ALA A 111 12.52 4.90 -14.19
C ALA A 111 13.69 5.60 -14.94
N LEU A 112 14.93 5.18 -14.62
CA LEU A 112 16.15 5.83 -15.10
C LEU A 112 16.49 5.47 -16.56
N PRO A 113 16.70 6.47 -17.45
CA PRO A 113 16.84 6.26 -18.89
C PRO A 113 18.09 5.46 -19.29
N ASN A 114 19.09 5.37 -18.42
CA ASN A 114 20.34 4.64 -18.67
C ASN A 114 20.18 3.10 -18.60
N SER A 115 19.00 2.58 -18.24
CA SER A 115 18.74 1.14 -18.18
C SER A 115 17.33 0.84 -18.69
N PRO A 116 17.18 0.47 -19.99
CA PRO A 116 15.87 0.32 -20.60
C PRO A 116 15.02 -0.77 -19.93
N GLY A 117 15.65 -1.87 -19.51
CA GLY A 117 14.96 -2.94 -18.76
C GLY A 117 14.42 -2.47 -17.40
N TRP A 118 15.19 -1.69 -16.65
CA TRP A 118 14.75 -1.14 -15.36
C TRP A 118 13.68 -0.05 -15.52
N THR A 119 13.82 0.79 -16.54
CA THR A 119 12.82 1.79 -16.90
C THR A 119 11.48 1.11 -17.21
N LEU A 120 11.47 0.12 -18.09
CA LEU A 120 10.25 -0.62 -18.43
C LEU A 120 9.66 -1.31 -17.20
N TYR A 121 10.50 -1.98 -16.41
CA TYR A 121 10.06 -2.67 -15.18
C TYR A 121 9.42 -1.70 -14.17
N SER A 122 10.03 -0.53 -13.94
CA SER A 122 9.52 0.45 -12.98
C SER A 122 8.22 1.08 -13.47
N ILE A 123 8.13 1.46 -14.74
CA ILE A 123 6.90 1.98 -15.35
C ILE A 123 5.79 0.92 -15.27
N ALA A 124 6.07 -0.33 -15.67
CA ALA A 124 5.11 -1.42 -15.59
C ALA A 124 4.64 -1.67 -14.16
N SER A 125 5.55 -1.64 -13.18
CA SER A 125 5.22 -1.78 -11.76
C SER A 125 4.30 -0.67 -11.27
N GLY A 126 4.60 0.60 -11.60
CA GLY A 126 3.76 1.75 -11.24
C GLY A 126 2.36 1.68 -11.85
N VAL A 127 2.26 1.31 -13.14
CA VAL A 127 0.97 1.14 -13.83
C VAL A 127 0.17 -0.03 -13.25
N LEU A 128 0.78 -1.21 -13.09
CA LEU A 128 0.11 -2.38 -12.57
C LEU A 128 -0.33 -2.18 -11.11
N PHE A 129 0.53 -1.57 -10.28
CA PHE A 129 0.19 -1.20 -8.90
C PHE A 129 -1.02 -0.26 -8.85
N THR A 130 -1.01 0.80 -9.65
CA THR A 130 -2.10 1.80 -9.67
C THR A 130 -3.41 1.19 -10.16
N THR A 131 -3.37 0.43 -11.25
CA THR A 131 -4.57 -0.19 -11.82
C THR A 131 -5.17 -1.25 -10.90
N THR A 132 -4.35 -2.09 -10.28
CA THR A 132 -4.83 -3.09 -9.31
C THR A 132 -5.35 -2.43 -8.03
N MET A 133 -4.73 -1.35 -7.53
CA MET A 133 -5.28 -0.59 -6.40
C MET A 133 -6.62 0.08 -6.72
N ALA A 134 -6.77 0.65 -7.92
CA ALA A 134 -8.05 1.21 -8.36
C ALA A 134 -9.16 0.13 -8.44
N LEU A 135 -8.83 -1.05 -8.96
CA LEU A 135 -9.76 -2.19 -9.00
C LEU A 135 -10.12 -2.71 -7.60
N ALA A 136 -9.16 -2.78 -6.67
CA ALA A 136 -9.41 -3.14 -5.29
C ALA A 136 -10.32 -2.10 -4.60
N SER A 137 -10.07 -0.81 -4.80
CA SER A 137 -10.92 0.27 -4.28
C SER A 137 -12.36 0.18 -4.79
N ALA A 138 -12.54 -0.10 -6.10
CA ALA A 138 -13.85 -0.35 -6.67
C ALA A 138 -14.53 -1.59 -6.07
N ALA A 139 -13.78 -2.67 -5.82
CA ALA A 139 -14.30 -3.86 -5.16
C ALA A 139 -14.79 -3.57 -3.73
N PHE A 140 -14.02 -2.82 -2.94
CA PHE A 140 -14.38 -2.44 -1.57
C PHE A 140 -15.53 -1.42 -1.51
N SER A 141 -15.75 -0.69 -2.61
CA SER A 141 -16.96 0.12 -2.84
C SER A 141 -18.18 -0.72 -3.29
N GLN A 142 -18.17 -2.03 -3.03
CA GLN A 142 -19.23 -2.99 -3.32
C GLN A 142 -19.58 -3.17 -4.81
N HIS A 143 -18.61 -2.98 -5.70
CA HIS A 143 -18.82 -3.25 -7.13
C HIS A 143 -19.07 -4.74 -7.38
N GLN A 144 -20.26 -5.09 -7.89
CA GLN A 144 -20.77 -6.47 -8.02
C GLN A 144 -19.79 -7.47 -8.65
N ARG A 145 -19.05 -7.07 -9.70
CA ARG A 145 -18.10 -7.94 -10.40
C ARG A 145 -16.85 -8.31 -9.57
N TRP A 146 -16.44 -7.43 -8.65
CA TRP A 146 -15.11 -7.46 -8.04
C TRP A 146 -15.12 -7.66 -6.53
N VAL A 147 -16.27 -7.45 -5.87
CA VAL A 147 -16.38 -7.48 -4.40
C VAL A 147 -15.76 -8.73 -3.75
N ASP A 148 -15.97 -9.92 -4.32
CA ASP A 148 -15.43 -11.18 -3.79
C ASP A 148 -13.93 -11.39 -4.08
N ARG A 149 -13.32 -10.50 -4.85
CA ARG A 149 -11.90 -10.56 -5.27
C ARG A 149 -11.09 -9.35 -4.80
N GLY A 150 -11.70 -8.41 -4.07
CA GLY A 150 -11.04 -7.17 -3.66
C GLY A 150 -9.76 -7.41 -2.86
N GLY A 151 -9.81 -8.31 -1.87
CA GLY A 151 -8.66 -8.72 -1.07
C GLY A 151 -7.53 -9.35 -1.90
N LEU A 152 -7.86 -10.23 -2.85
CA LEU A 152 -6.87 -10.83 -3.76
C LEU A 152 -6.20 -9.76 -4.63
N ILE A 153 -7.00 -8.90 -5.27
CA ILE A 153 -6.50 -7.84 -6.15
C ILE A 153 -5.58 -6.90 -5.37
N GLN A 154 -5.97 -6.51 -4.15
CA GLN A 154 -5.14 -5.67 -3.28
C GLN A 154 -3.82 -6.36 -2.91
N ARG A 155 -3.83 -7.65 -2.61
CA ARG A 155 -2.59 -8.41 -2.29
C ARG A 155 -1.63 -8.47 -3.47
N VAL A 156 -2.15 -8.66 -4.70
CA VAL A 156 -1.34 -8.57 -5.92
C VAL A 156 -0.69 -7.19 -6.02
N ALA A 157 -1.46 -6.13 -5.84
CA ALA A 157 -0.95 -4.76 -5.85
C ALA A 157 0.17 -4.55 -4.82
N LEU A 158 -0.06 -4.91 -3.55
CA LEU A 158 0.93 -4.77 -2.49
C LEU A 158 2.20 -5.59 -2.77
N THR A 159 2.06 -6.78 -3.36
CA THR A 159 3.20 -7.62 -3.76
C THR A 159 4.03 -6.93 -4.84
N ILE A 160 3.39 -6.33 -5.85
CA ILE A 160 4.07 -5.55 -6.90
C ILE A 160 4.86 -4.39 -6.28
N GLY A 161 4.20 -3.56 -5.45
CA GLY A 161 4.81 -2.39 -4.84
C GLY A 161 5.99 -2.74 -3.92
N CYS A 162 5.81 -3.70 -3.02
CA CYS A 162 6.86 -4.15 -2.10
C CYS A 162 8.05 -4.79 -2.83
N THR A 163 7.77 -5.59 -3.87
CA THR A 163 8.83 -6.21 -4.70
C THR A 163 9.63 -5.13 -5.43
N TRP A 164 8.95 -4.16 -6.05
CA TRP A 164 9.62 -3.06 -6.74
C TRP A 164 10.50 -2.25 -5.78
N GLN A 165 10.00 -1.87 -4.61
CA GLN A 165 10.80 -1.13 -3.61
C GLN A 165 12.01 -1.94 -3.14
N THR A 166 11.86 -3.24 -2.92
CA THR A 166 12.96 -4.13 -2.53
C THR A 166 14.02 -4.20 -3.62
N LEU A 167 13.61 -4.36 -4.88
CA LEU A 167 14.53 -4.40 -6.02
C LEU A 167 15.21 -3.05 -6.27
N LEU A 168 14.52 -1.93 -6.02
CA LEU A 168 15.14 -0.60 -6.04
C LEU A 168 16.25 -0.51 -4.99
N ALA A 169 16.00 -0.99 -3.76
CA ALA A 169 17.00 -1.01 -2.71
C ALA A 169 18.22 -1.87 -3.09
N VAL A 170 18.00 -3.08 -3.59
CA VAL A 170 19.07 -3.97 -4.08
C VAL A 170 19.86 -3.31 -5.21
N ARG A 171 19.16 -2.71 -6.19
CA ARG A 171 19.80 -2.04 -7.32
C ARG A 171 20.74 -0.93 -6.86
N ILE A 172 20.32 -0.10 -5.91
CA ILE A 172 21.10 1.04 -5.41
C ILE A 172 22.30 0.58 -4.58
N LEU A 173 22.22 -0.58 -3.91
CA LEU A 173 23.37 -1.16 -3.21
C LEU A 173 24.47 -1.65 -4.16
N HIS A 174 24.15 -1.88 -5.44
CA HIS A 174 25.07 -2.39 -6.45
C HIS A 174 25.47 -1.34 -7.51
N THR A 175 25.08 -0.09 -7.34
CA THR A 175 25.52 1.05 -8.16
C THR A 175 26.53 1.90 -7.43
#